data_AF-K1VJJ8-F1
#
_entry.id   AF-K1VJJ8-F1
#
_cell.length_a   1.000
_cell.length_b   1.000
_cell.length_c   1.000
_cell.angle_alpha   90.00
_cell.angle_beta   90.00
_cell.angle_gamma   90.00
#
_symmetry.space_group_name_H-M   'P 1'
#
loop_
_entity.id
_entity.type
_entity.pdbx_description
1 polymer ?
#
loop_
_entity_poly.entity_id
_entity_poly.type
_entity_poly.pdbx_seq_one_letter_code
_entity_poly.pdbx_strand_id
1 'polypeptide(L)'
;MSNLSDDTLRKILQQIQTQAINGQRQSAIVRAQIQQKEKEKKILELTMRELASVPEGEGKLYRGVGKMFIEQSRSSINGRHKSLETSLGEDISSLQKKQKYYDRQVEEANGQLRDIAVPEPEPRAVDALYRPLTVVEVC
;
A
#
# COMPACT_ATOMS: atom_id res chain seq x y z
N MET A 1 -32.46 -3.81 7.34
CA MET A 1 -31.62 -2.62 7.57
C MET A 1 -32.12 -1.51 6.66
N SER A 2 -32.60 -0.41 7.27
CA SER A 2 -32.90 0.93 6.73
C SER A 2 -33.56 1.08 5.34
N ASN A 3 -34.78 1.62 5.34
CA ASN A 3 -35.42 2.34 4.23
C ASN A 3 -34.63 3.61 3.87
N LEU A 4 -33.40 3.48 3.37
CA LEU A 4 -32.67 4.59 2.76
C LEU A 4 -33.31 4.85 1.39
N SER A 5 -33.61 6.12 1.08
CA SER A 5 -34.04 6.50 -0.27
C SER A 5 -32.98 6.07 -1.29
N ASP A 6 -33.41 5.53 -2.43
CA ASP A 6 -32.53 4.98 -3.48
C ASP A 6 -31.45 5.98 -3.94
N ASP A 7 -31.79 7.28 -3.94
CA ASP A 7 -30.85 8.38 -4.23
C ASP A 7 -29.71 8.52 -3.19
N THR A 8 -30.00 8.24 -1.91
CA THR A 8 -29.01 8.30 -0.83
C THR A 8 -28.06 7.12 -0.93
N LEU A 9 -28.58 5.94 -1.27
CA LEU A 9 -27.78 4.74 -1.50
C LEU A 9 -26.80 4.92 -2.67
N ARG A 10 -27.28 5.49 -3.79
CA ARG A 10 -26.44 5.84 -4.95
C ARG A 10 -25.31 6.81 -4.61
N LYS A 11 -25.61 7.85 -3.83
CA LYS A 11 -24.59 8.83 -3.41
C LYS A 11 -23.52 8.19 -2.52
N ILE A 12 -23.94 7.35 -1.57
CA ILE A 12 -23.01 6.62 -0.68
C ILE A 12 -22.11 5.69 -1.51
N LEU A 13 -22.67 4.92 -2.44
CA LEU A 13 -21.90 4.04 -3.33
C LEU A 13 -20.87 4.80 -4.17
N GLN A 14 -21.24 5.94 -4.74
CA GLN A 14 -20.31 6.79 -5.49
C GLN A 14 -19.17 7.33 -4.61
N GLN A 15 -19.47 7.70 -3.37
CA GLN A 15 -18.46 8.14 -2.41
C GLN A 15 -17.48 7.01 -2.06
N ILE A 16 -17.99 5.81 -1.75
CA ILE A 16 -17.14 4.66 -1.43
C ILE A 16 -16.28 4.26 -2.62
N GLN A 17 -16.84 4.25 -3.84
CA GLN A 17 -16.08 3.96 -5.06
C GLN A 17 -14.97 5.00 -5.30
N THR A 18 -15.26 6.27 -5.08
CA THR A 18 -14.27 7.35 -5.18
C THR A 18 -13.15 7.17 -4.16
N GLN A 19 -13.49 6.82 -2.92
CA GLN A 19 -12.53 6.53 -1.85
C GLN A 19 -11.64 5.33 -2.20
N ALA A 20 -12.22 4.24 -2.72
CA ALA A 20 -11.47 3.06 -3.15
C ALA A 20 -10.47 3.37 -4.28
N ILE A 21 -10.91 4.12 -5.31
CA ILE A 21 -10.03 4.52 -6.42
C ILE A 21 -8.90 5.42 -5.93
N ASN A 22 -9.20 6.38 -5.06
CA ASN A 22 -8.20 7.29 -4.51
C ASN A 22 -7.17 6.54 -3.64
N GLY A 23 -7.64 5.65 -2.76
CA GLY A 23 -6.77 4.80 -1.95
C GLY A 23 -5.83 3.94 -2.80
N GLN A 24 -6.36 3.34 -3.88
CA GLN A 24 -5.58 2.51 -4.80
C GLN A 24 -4.49 3.32 -5.51
N ARG A 25 -4.83 4.53 -5.99
CA ARG A 25 -3.86 5.44 -6.63
C ARG A 25 -2.75 5.83 -5.66
N GLN A 26 -3.10 6.19 -4.42
CA GLN A 26 -2.11 6.59 -3.42
C GLN A 26 -1.22 5.41 -2.99
N SER A 27 -1.79 4.21 -2.82
CA SER A 27 -1.00 3.00 -2.55
C SER A 27 0.03 2.72 -3.66
N ALA A 28 -0.38 2.87 -4.93
CA ALA A 28 0.53 2.70 -6.07
C ALA A 28 1.69 3.73 -6.07
N ILE A 29 1.40 5.00 -5.77
CA ILE A 29 2.42 6.07 -5.68
C ILE A 29 3.41 5.77 -4.54
N VAL A 30 2.90 5.44 -3.35
CA VAL A 30 3.75 5.14 -2.19
C VAL A 30 4.61 3.91 -2.44
N ARG A 31 4.06 2.87 -3.09
CA ARG A 31 4.83 1.68 -3.47
C ARG A 31 5.99 2.02 -4.42
N ALA A 32 5.75 2.88 -5.42
CA ALA A 32 6.81 3.35 -6.31
C ALA A 32 7.89 4.14 -5.56
N GLN A 33 7.50 4.99 -4.61
CA GLN A 33 8.44 5.73 -3.76
C GLN A 33 9.29 4.79 -2.88
N ILE A 34 8.70 3.74 -2.30
CA ILE A 34 9.43 2.73 -1.54
C ILE A 34 10.48 2.05 -2.42
N GLN A 35 10.11 1.58 -3.61
CA GLN A 35 11.04 0.92 -4.53
C GLN A 35 12.20 1.83 -4.93
N GLN A 36 11.92 3.12 -5.18
CA GLN A 36 12.95 4.10 -5.49
C GLN A 36 13.93 4.28 -4.33
N LYS A 37 13.42 4.41 -3.10
CA LYS A 37 14.24 4.58 -1.89
C LYS A 37 15.04 3.32 -1.53
N GLU A 38 14.46 2.13 -1.71
CA GLU A 38 15.17 0.86 -1.54
C GLU A 38 16.31 0.72 -2.55
N LYS A 39 16.12 1.16 -3.79
CA LYS A 39 17.18 1.18 -4.80
C LYS A 39 18.30 2.14 -4.40
N GLU A 40 17.97 3.34 -3.93
CA GLU A 40 18.94 4.31 -3.41
C GLU A 40 19.76 3.74 -2.25
N LYS A 41 19.10 3.05 -1.31
CA LYS A 41 19.76 2.37 -0.19
C LYS A 41 20.74 1.29 -0.66
N LYS A 42 20.33 0.43 -1.61
CA LYS A 42 21.22 -0.61 -2.18
C LYS A 42 22.44 -0.02 -2.86
N ILE A 43 22.28 1.07 -3.61
CA ILE A 43 23.40 1.78 -4.27
C ILE A 43 24.36 2.34 -3.21
N LEU A 44 23.82 2.90 -2.13
CA LEU A 44 24.62 3.42 -1.02
C LEU A 44 25.42 2.31 -0.32
N GLU A 45 24.79 1.17 -0.03
CA GLU A 45 25.45 -0.01 0.55
C GLU A 45 26.58 -0.53 -0.34
N LEU A 46 26.35 -0.61 -1.65
CA LEU A 46 27.39 -0.97 -2.62
C LEU A 46 28.53 0.05 -2.60
N THR A 47 28.21 1.35 -2.62
CA THR A 47 29.22 2.40 -2.56
C THR A 47 30.06 2.29 -1.28
N MET A 48 29.45 2.00 -0.14
CA MET A 48 30.18 1.79 1.12
C MET A 48 31.08 0.55 1.08
N ARG A 49 30.62 -0.54 0.44
CA ARG A 49 31.44 -1.75 0.26
C ARG A 49 32.63 -1.51 -0.67
N GLU A 50 32.41 -0.86 -1.81
CA GLU A 50 33.48 -0.49 -2.74
C GLU A 50 34.48 0.45 -2.07
N LEU A 51 33.98 1.43 -1.33
CA LEU A 51 34.81 2.35 -0.56
C LEU A 51 35.65 1.58 0.45
N ALA A 52 35.07 0.65 1.22
CA ALA A 52 35.77 -0.21 2.20
C ALA A 52 36.84 -1.13 1.58
N SER A 53 36.75 -1.45 0.29
CA SER A 53 37.76 -2.24 -0.42
C SER A 53 39.06 -1.46 -0.66
N VAL A 54 38.99 -0.13 -0.66
CA VAL A 54 40.15 0.76 -0.81
C VAL A 54 40.88 0.85 0.55
N PRO A 55 42.16 0.45 0.64
CA PRO A 55 42.91 0.45 1.88
C PRO A 55 43.07 1.86 2.47
N GLU A 56 42.99 1.94 3.80
CA GLU A 56 43.11 3.21 4.52
C GLU A 56 44.54 3.74 4.42
N GLY A 57 44.70 4.96 3.87
CA GLY A 57 46.00 5.62 3.71
C GLY A 57 46.52 5.66 2.27
N GLU A 58 45.92 4.91 1.34
CA GLU A 58 46.25 5.00 -0.09
C GLU A 58 45.27 5.94 -0.81
N GLY A 59 45.76 7.12 -1.17
CA GLY A 59 45.10 8.02 -2.12
C GLY A 59 44.24 9.13 -1.52
N LYS A 60 44.15 10.22 -2.26
CA LYS A 60 43.26 11.35 -1.96
C LYS A 60 41.86 11.02 -2.47
N LEU A 61 40.85 11.19 -1.62
CA LEU A 61 39.46 10.96 -2.00
C LEU A 61 38.85 12.27 -2.47
N TYR A 62 38.21 12.22 -3.63
CA TYR A 62 37.58 13.37 -4.24
C TYR A 62 36.09 13.13 -4.39
N ARG A 63 35.30 14.15 -4.05
CA ARG A 63 33.86 14.16 -4.26
C ARG A 63 33.51 15.13 -5.38
N GLY A 64 32.69 14.68 -6.32
CA GLY A 64 32.11 15.53 -7.35
C GLY A 64 31.08 16.52 -6.76
N VAL A 65 31.25 17.81 -7.09
CA VAL A 65 30.31 18.89 -6.82
C VAL A 65 30.10 19.65 -8.13
N GLY A 66 29.05 19.27 -8.87
CA GLY A 66 28.82 19.80 -10.23
C GLY A 66 29.94 19.38 -11.19
N LYS A 67 30.63 20.37 -11.78
CA LYS A 67 31.78 20.15 -12.69
C LYS A 67 33.14 20.15 -11.97
N MET A 68 33.15 20.28 -10.64
CA MET A 68 34.36 20.36 -9.83
C MET A 68 34.49 19.13 -8.93
N PHE A 69 35.71 18.86 -8.48
CA PHE A 69 36.02 17.80 -7.52
C PHE A 69 36.69 18.42 -6.28
N ILE A 70 36.22 18.06 -5.09
CA ILE A 70 36.75 18.56 -3.82
C ILE A 70 37.33 17.40 -3.04
N GLU A 71 38.54 17.58 -2.51
CA GLU A 71 39.18 16.61 -1.62
C GLU A 71 38.37 16.51 -0.32
N GLN A 72 38.02 15.28 0.09
CA GLN A 72 37.33 15.01 1.34
C GLN A 72 38.03 13.91 2.11
N SER A 73 38.06 14.04 3.43
CA SER A 73 38.60 12.99 4.28
C SER A 73 37.68 11.76 4.27
N ARG A 74 38.29 10.59 4.40
CA ARG A 74 37.58 9.30 4.49
C ARG A 74 36.55 9.27 5.61
N SER A 75 36.89 9.83 6.77
CA SER A 75 36.01 9.91 7.93
C SER A 75 34.76 10.75 7.66
N SER A 76 34.90 11.88 6.95
CA SER A 76 33.79 12.74 6.57
C SER A 76 32.84 12.04 5.60
N ILE A 77 33.38 11.34 4.60
CA ILE A 77 32.61 10.56 3.62
C ILE A 77 31.83 9.45 4.32
N ASN A 78 32.48 8.66 5.16
CA ASN A 78 31.83 7.58 5.91
C ASN A 78 30.75 8.08 6.87
N GLY A 79 31.00 9.19 7.58
CA GLY A 79 30.00 9.81 8.45
C GLY A 79 28.75 10.25 7.69
N ARG A 80 28.95 10.84 6.50
CA ARG A 80 27.84 11.24 5.61
C ARG A 80 27.09 10.04 5.03
N HIS A 81 27.78 8.97 4.63
CA HIS A 81 27.12 7.78 4.15
C HIS A 81 26.28 7.10 5.24
N LYS A 82 26.80 7.03 6.48
CA LYS A 82 26.03 6.53 7.63
C LYS A 82 24.80 7.37 7.93
N SER A 83 24.91 8.70 7.94
CA SER A 83 23.73 9.55 8.19
C SER A 83 22.68 9.43 7.08
N LEU A 84 23.13 9.31 5.83
CA LEU A 84 22.25 9.07 4.69
C LEU A 84 21.56 7.70 4.77
N GLU A 85 22.28 6.65 5.20
CA GLU A 85 21.73 5.31 5.40
C GLU A 85 20.62 5.31 6.46
N THR A 86 20.86 5.94 7.61
CA THR A 86 19.85 6.08 8.67
C THR A 86 18.62 6.83 8.17
N SER A 87 18.82 7.98 7.50
CA SER A 87 17.72 8.79 6.95
C SER A 87 16.90 8.02 5.91
N LEU A 88 17.55 7.29 4.99
CA LEU A 88 16.86 6.44 4.02
C LEU A 88 16.08 5.31 4.70
N GLY A 89 16.63 4.72 5.77
CA GLY A 89 15.94 3.70 6.57
C GLY A 89 14.68 4.23 7.26
N GLU A 90 14.76 5.41 7.86
CA GLU A 90 13.63 6.11 8.49
C GLU A 90 12.55 6.47 7.46
N ASP A 91 12.95 7.00 6.29
CA ASP A 91 12.06 7.32 5.19
C ASP A 91 11.31 6.09 4.69
N ILE A 92 12.01 4.98 4.46
CA ILE A 92 11.38 3.70 4.05
C ILE A 92 10.38 3.23 5.10
N SER A 93 10.73 3.25 6.39
CA SER A 93 9.83 2.87 7.48
C SER A 93 8.57 3.75 7.52
N SER A 94 8.74 5.06 7.31
CA SER A 94 7.62 6.01 7.25
C SER A 94 6.69 5.75 6.06
N LEU A 95 7.26 5.46 4.88
CA LEU A 95 6.52 5.16 3.66
C LEU A 95 5.79 3.82 3.76
N GLN A 96 6.40 2.80 4.39
CA GLN A 96 5.75 1.52 4.65
C GLN A 96 4.52 1.66 5.57
N LYS A 97 4.58 2.54 6.58
CA LYS A 97 3.42 2.84 7.43
C LYS A 97 2.29 3.49 6.61
N LYS A 98 2.64 4.45 5.73
CA LYS A 98 1.68 5.09 4.81
C LYS A 98 1.07 4.08 3.83
N GLN A 99 1.88 3.16 3.31
CA GLN A 99 1.40 2.10 2.41
C GLN A 99 0.35 1.23 3.12
N LYS A 100 0.65 0.75 4.33
CA LYS A 100 -0.29 -0.06 5.13
C LYS A 100 -1.58 0.69 5.44
N TYR A 101 -1.51 2.01 5.66
CA TYR A 101 -2.69 2.84 5.86
C TYR A 101 -3.57 2.86 4.61
N TYR A 102 -3.01 3.12 3.43
CA TYR A 102 -3.78 3.13 2.19
C TYR A 102 -4.30 1.75 1.80
N ASP A 103 -3.53 0.68 2.06
CA ASP A 103 -3.98 -0.70 1.80
C ASP A 103 -5.20 -1.05 2.69
N ARG A 104 -5.18 -0.68 3.97
CA ARG A 104 -6.35 -0.84 4.87
C ARG A 104 -7.55 -0.01 4.40
N GLN A 105 -7.32 1.24 4.00
CA GLN A 105 -8.38 2.11 3.50
C GLN A 105 -9.08 1.53 2.25
N VAL A 106 -8.31 0.90 1.35
CA VAL A 106 -8.85 0.21 0.17
C VAL A 106 -9.62 -1.05 0.58
N GLU A 107 -9.10 -1.83 1.52
CA GLU A 107 -9.76 -3.04 2.01
C GLU A 107 -11.10 -2.74 2.69
N GLU A 108 -11.14 -1.71 3.55
CA GLU A 108 -12.35 -1.22 4.20
C GLU A 108 -13.39 -0.73 3.18
N ALA A 109 -12.97 0.09 2.21
CA ALA A 109 -13.87 0.58 1.16
C ALA A 109 -14.44 -0.56 0.30
N ASN A 110 -13.62 -1.56 -0.03
CA ASN A 110 -14.07 -2.74 -0.77
C ASN A 110 -14.99 -3.65 0.06
N GLY A 111 -14.74 -3.76 1.37
CA GLY A 111 -15.63 -4.47 2.30
C GLY A 111 -17.03 -3.83 2.33
N GLN A 112 -17.08 -2.51 2.50
CA GLN A 112 -18.33 -1.75 2.45
C GLN A 112 -19.09 -1.94 1.14
N LEU A 113 -18.40 -1.97 -0.01
CA LEU A 113 -19.03 -2.24 -1.30
C LEU A 113 -19.61 -3.66 -1.38
N ARG A 114 -18.93 -4.66 -0.82
CA ARG A 114 -19.42 -6.05 -0.80
C ARG A 114 -20.65 -6.20 0.08
N ASP A 115 -20.65 -5.56 1.25
CA ASP A 115 -21.78 -5.63 2.19
C ASP A 115 -23.06 -5.03 1.60
N ILE A 116 -22.92 -3.99 0.76
CA ILE A 116 -24.07 -3.38 0.05
C ILE A 116 -24.49 -4.22 -1.17
N ALA A 117 -23.55 -4.92 -1.81
CA ALA A 117 -23.78 -5.64 -3.07
C ALA A 117 -24.25 -7.09 -2.88
N VAL A 118 -24.15 -7.69 -1.69
CA VAL A 118 -24.74 -9.00 -1.39
C VAL A 118 -26.22 -8.79 -1.04
N PRO A 119 -27.17 -9.09 -1.95
CA PRO A 119 -28.57 -9.17 -1.55
C PRO A 119 -28.71 -10.27 -0.50
N GLU A 120 -29.32 -9.91 0.63
CA GLU A 120 -29.89 -10.86 1.58
C GLU A 120 -30.66 -11.93 0.77
N PRO A 121 -30.42 -13.24 0.97
CA PRO A 121 -31.17 -14.24 0.24
C PRO A 121 -32.64 -14.05 0.61
N GLU A 122 -33.45 -13.57 -0.34
CA GLU A 122 -34.90 -13.59 -0.16
C GLU A 122 -35.30 -15.00 0.26
N PRO A 123 -36.12 -15.15 1.32
CA PRO A 123 -36.64 -16.46 1.69
C PRO A 123 -37.39 -16.99 0.47
N ARG A 124 -36.82 -18.02 -0.17
CA ARG A 124 -37.41 -18.66 -1.34
C ARG A 124 -38.80 -19.12 -0.94
N ALA A 125 -39.82 -18.54 -1.58
CA ALA A 125 -41.22 -18.94 -1.46
C ALA A 125 -41.48 -20.33 -2.07
N VAL A 126 -40.66 -21.34 -1.72
CA VAL A 126 -40.76 -22.72 -2.21
C VAL A 126 -41.49 -23.65 -1.23
N ASP A 127 -41.80 -23.18 -0.02
CA ASP A 127 -42.58 -23.96 0.96
C ASP A 127 -44.10 -23.91 0.75
N ALA A 128 -44.58 -23.20 -0.27
CA ALA A 128 -46.01 -23.08 -0.58
C ALA A 128 -46.56 -24.17 -1.54
N LEU A 129 -45.72 -25.13 -1.98
CA LEU A 129 -46.12 -26.16 -2.97
C LEU A 129 -45.94 -27.61 -2.51
N TYR A 130 -45.92 -27.89 -1.21
CA TYR A 130 -46.14 -29.24 -0.69
C TYR A 130 -47.47 -29.34 0.05
N ARG A 131 -48.57 -29.22 -0.71
CA ARG A 131 -49.87 -29.74 -0.27
C ARG A 131 -49.90 -31.22 -0.67
N PRO A 132 -49.82 -32.19 0.25
CA PRO A 132 -49.98 -33.58 -0.14
C PRO A 132 -51.41 -33.78 -0.65
N LEU A 133 -51.54 -34.08 -1.95
CA LEU A 133 -52.69 -34.80 -2.47
C LEU A 133 -52.67 -36.22 -1.91
N THR A 134 -53.86 -36.81 -1.79
CA THR A 134 -54.22 -38.14 -1.25
C THR A 134 -54.39 -38.13 0.28
N VAL A 135 -55.59 -38.41 0.81
CA VAL A 135 -56.34 -39.65 0.65
C VAL A 135 -57.85 -39.39 0.44
N VAL A 136 -58.37 -39.85 -0.69
CA VAL A 136 -59.80 -40.24 -0.80
C VAL A 136 -59.85 -41.66 -0.25
N GLU A 137 -60.36 -41.80 0.97
CA GLU A 137 -60.64 -43.11 1.56
C GLU A 137 -62.15 -43.38 1.49
N VAL A 138 -62.42 -44.57 0.97
CA VAL A 138 -63.67 -45.25 0.76
C VAL A 138 -64.52 -45.30 2.05
N CYS A 139 -65.79 -44.91 1.95
CA CYS A 139 -66.97 -45.55 2.55
C CYS A 139 -68.24 -44.99 1.91
#